data_AF-A0A2W2CYF0-F1
#
_entry.id   AF-A0A2W2CYF0-F1
#
_cell.length_a   1.000
_cell.length_b   1.000
_cell.length_c   1.000
_cell.angle_alpha   90.00
_cell.angle_beta   90.00
_cell.angle_gamma   90.00
#
_symmetry.space_group_name_H-M   'P 1'
#
loop_
_entity.id
_entity.type
_entity.pdbx_description
1 polymer ?
#
loop_
_entity_poly.entity_id
_entity_poly.type
_entity_poly.pdbx_seq_one_letter_code
_entity_poly.pdbx_strand_id
1 'polypeptide(L)'
;MSFNLADPCLWCIEQNTPAGVHDILGPVYVPCPACLGVCPTCEGDGLFPADFTCVPCFLVSLAVLGLRPLFCVGCSGVTDLIDLETAPEVTPHGHH
;
A
#
# COMPACT_ATOMS: atom_id res chain seq x y z
N MET A 1 32.47 8.33 -2.73
CA MET A 1 31.03 8.51 -3.05
C MET A 1 30.70 9.96 -2.76
N SER A 2 30.41 10.75 -3.79
CA SER A 2 30.07 12.16 -3.63
C SER A 2 28.57 12.29 -3.44
N PHE A 3 28.15 12.81 -2.30
CA PHE A 3 26.76 13.11 -2.01
C PHE A 3 26.49 14.56 -2.44
N ASN A 4 25.61 14.76 -3.43
CA ASN A 4 25.09 16.09 -3.70
C ASN A 4 24.04 16.41 -2.63
N LEU A 5 24.33 17.38 -1.75
CA LEU A 5 23.40 17.88 -0.73
C LEU A 5 22.09 18.45 -1.34
N ALA A 6 22.07 18.69 -2.66
CA ALA A 6 20.90 19.11 -3.41
C ALA A 6 20.04 17.94 -3.93
N ASP A 7 20.44 16.69 -3.72
CA ASP A 7 19.64 15.53 -4.13
C ASP A 7 18.46 15.36 -3.15
N PRO A 8 17.21 15.60 -3.60
CA PRO A 8 16.04 15.48 -2.73
C PRO A 8 15.86 14.07 -2.15
N CYS A 9 16.55 13.07 -2.70
CA CYS A 9 16.48 11.68 -2.26
C CYS A 9 17.45 11.29 -1.15
N LEU A 10 18.32 12.19 -0.70
CA LEU A 10 19.34 11.87 0.32
C LEU A 10 18.73 11.40 1.66
N TRP A 11 17.50 11.82 1.94
CA TRP A 11 16.80 11.54 3.19
C TRP A 11 15.81 10.37 3.10
N CYS A 12 15.62 9.81 1.90
CA CYS A 12 14.66 8.75 1.65
C CYS A 12 15.36 7.39 1.62
N ILE A 13 14.80 6.41 2.34
CA ILE A 13 15.33 5.05 2.44
C ILE A 13 14.88 4.31 1.18
N GLU A 14 15.80 4.12 0.23
CA GLU A 14 15.49 3.46 -1.04
C GLU A 14 14.24 4.07 -1.73
N GLN A 15 14.19 5.42 -1.79
CA GLN A 15 13.08 6.19 -2.37
C GLN A 15 11.75 6.09 -1.59
N ASN A 16 11.77 5.59 -0.35
CA ASN A 16 10.62 5.53 0.55
C ASN A 16 10.84 6.35 1.82
N THR A 17 9.75 6.79 2.45
CA THR A 17 9.74 7.47 3.75
C THR A 17 8.90 6.69 4.75
N PRO A 18 9.36 6.51 6.00
CA PRO A 18 8.55 5.91 7.06
C PRO A 18 7.24 6.68 7.24
N ALA A 19 6.11 5.97 7.23
CA ALA A 19 4.77 6.53 7.33
C ALA A 19 4.05 6.13 8.64
N GLY A 20 4.80 5.60 9.60
CA GLY A 20 4.29 5.19 10.92
C GLY A 20 3.95 3.71 11.00
N VAL A 21 3.01 3.37 11.89
CA VAL A 21 2.57 2.00 12.15
C VAL A 21 1.06 1.95 11.95
N HIS A 22 0.61 1.08 11.05
CA HIS A 22 -0.79 0.79 10.78
C HIS A 22 -1.23 -0.41 11.63
N ASP A 23 -2.43 -0.36 12.20
CA ASP A 23 -2.89 -1.33 13.20
C ASP A 23 -2.83 -2.79 12.71
N ILE A 24 -3.12 -3.02 11.43
CA ILE A 24 -3.09 -4.36 10.81
C ILE A 24 -1.79 -4.62 10.05
N LEU A 25 -1.22 -3.62 9.38
CA LEU A 25 -0.09 -3.80 8.46
C LEU A 25 1.26 -3.67 9.16
N GLY A 26 1.26 -3.27 10.44
CA GLY A 26 2.48 -2.97 11.17
C GLY A 26 3.16 -1.71 10.65
N PRO A 27 4.49 -1.59 10.79
CA PRO A 27 5.24 -0.46 10.25
C PRO A 27 5.06 -0.34 8.73
N VAL A 28 4.81 0.86 8.24
CA VAL A 28 4.54 1.13 6.82
C VAL A 28 5.45 2.24 6.28
N TYR A 29 5.70 2.16 4.98
CA TYR A 29 6.35 3.19 4.19
C TYR A 29 5.37 3.80 3.19
N VAL A 30 5.69 5.01 2.74
CA VAL A 30 5.11 5.63 1.53
C VAL A 30 6.22 6.03 0.56
N PRO A 31 5.95 6.08 -0.76
CA PRO A 31 6.90 6.59 -1.73
C PRO A 31 7.31 8.01 -1.38
N CYS A 32 8.60 8.30 -1.43
CA CYS A 32 9.15 9.61 -1.13
C CYS A 32 8.67 10.61 -2.20
N PRO A 33 7.85 11.62 -1.84
CA PRO A 33 7.29 12.55 -2.82
C PRO A 33 8.36 13.40 -3.50
N ALA A 34 9.51 13.59 -2.85
CA ALA A 34 10.64 14.32 -3.40
C ALA A 34 11.44 13.51 -4.45
N CYS A 35 11.35 12.17 -4.41
CA CYS A 35 12.03 11.27 -5.35
C CYS A 35 11.14 10.82 -6.50
N LEU A 36 9.92 10.38 -6.16
CA LEU A 36 9.03 9.68 -7.07
C LEU A 36 7.78 10.50 -7.44
N GLY A 37 7.57 11.64 -6.79
CA GLY A 37 6.32 12.38 -6.86
C GLY A 37 5.20 11.68 -6.09
N VAL A 38 4.05 12.33 -6.01
CA VAL A 38 2.83 11.74 -5.43
C VAL A 38 2.14 10.91 -6.51
N CYS A 39 1.69 9.70 -6.17
CA CYS A 39 0.96 8.86 -7.10
C CYS A 39 -0.36 9.55 -7.51
N PRO A 40 -0.63 9.79 -8.80
CA PRO A 40 -1.85 10.47 -9.23
C PRO A 40 -3.10 9.59 -9.12
N THR A 41 -2.93 8.27 -8.94
CA THR A 41 -4.05 7.32 -8.89
C THR A 41 -4.63 7.18 -7.48
N CYS A 42 -3.78 7.20 -6.45
CA CYS A 42 -4.21 7.09 -5.05
C CYS A 42 -3.86 8.34 -4.22
N GLU A 43 -3.39 9.41 -4.86
CA GLU A 43 -3.07 10.69 -4.23
C GLU A 43 -2.07 10.61 -3.05
N GLY A 44 -1.29 9.53 -2.98
CA GLY A 44 -0.30 9.29 -1.91
C GLY A 44 -0.76 8.33 -0.81
N ASP A 45 -1.99 7.82 -0.89
CA ASP A 45 -2.57 6.94 0.15
C ASP A 45 -2.01 5.51 0.13
N GLY A 46 -1.29 5.13 -0.93
CA GLY A 46 -0.72 3.79 -1.06
C GLY A 46 0.37 3.50 -0.01
N LEU A 47 0.09 2.57 0.91
CA LEU A 47 0.99 2.12 1.96
C LEU A 47 1.78 0.87 1.55
N PHE A 48 3.04 0.80 1.99
CA PHE A 48 3.94 -0.33 1.74
C PHE A 48 4.36 -0.95 3.07
N PRO A 49 3.83 -2.12 3.47
CA PRO A 49 4.19 -2.77 4.74
C PRO A 49 5.69 -3.08 4.79
N ALA A 50 6.36 -2.72 5.88
CA ALA A 50 7.80 -2.91 6.04
C ALA A 50 8.18 -4.39 6.16
N ASP A 51 7.30 -5.20 6.75
CA ASP A 51 7.50 -6.65 6.92
C ASP A 51 7.12 -7.46 5.66
N PHE A 52 6.87 -6.76 4.55
CA PHE A 52 6.53 -7.36 3.28
C PHE A 52 7.74 -8.06 2.64
N THR A 53 7.82 -9.37 2.84
CA THR A 53 8.87 -10.21 2.25
C THR A 53 8.45 -10.83 0.91
N CYS A 54 7.16 -11.14 0.73
CA CYS A 54 6.64 -11.72 -0.50
C CYS A 54 5.12 -11.47 -0.67
N VAL A 55 4.67 -11.17 -1.91
CA VAL A 55 3.23 -10.91 -2.21
C VAL A 55 2.35 -12.08 -1.77
N PRO A 56 2.66 -13.35 -2.12
CA PRO A 56 1.83 -14.48 -1.68
C PRO A 56 1.79 -14.63 -0.15
N CYS A 57 2.91 -14.38 0.54
CA CYS A 57 3.03 -14.47 1.98
C CYS A 57 2.07 -13.47 2.64
N PHE A 58 2.13 -12.21 2.19
CA PHE A 58 1.28 -11.13 2.68
C PHE A 58 -0.21 -11.40 2.45
N LEU A 59 -0.58 -11.90 1.26
CA LEU A 59 -1.96 -12.29 0.96
C LEU A 59 -2.44 -13.42 1.87
N VAL A 60 -1.61 -14.43 2.13
CA VAL A 60 -1.94 -15.52 3.07
C VAL A 60 -2.09 -14.99 4.49
N SER A 61 -1.19 -14.12 4.95
CA SER A 61 -1.27 -13.50 6.28
C SER A 61 -2.56 -12.71 6.48
N LEU A 62 -2.97 -11.92 5.49
CA LEU A 62 -4.24 -11.19 5.55
C LEU A 62 -5.44 -12.12 5.45
N ALA A 63 -5.38 -13.16 4.63
CA ALA A 63 -6.47 -14.13 4.50
C ALA A 63 -6.75 -14.89 5.82
N VAL A 64 -5.73 -15.16 6.63
CA VAL A 64 -5.89 -15.73 7.99
C VAL A 64 -6.67 -14.78 8.91
N LEU A 65 -6.57 -13.47 8.68
CA LEU A 65 -7.33 -12.44 9.39
C LEU A 65 -8.72 -12.19 8.76
N GLY A 66 -9.10 -12.94 7.73
CA GLY A 66 -10.35 -12.71 7.00
C GLY A 66 -10.30 -11.46 6.11
N LEU A 67 -9.11 -10.97 5.75
CA LEU A 67 -8.93 -9.73 4.99
C LEU A 67 -8.28 -9.97 3.62
N ARG A 68 -8.50 -9.05 2.69
CA ARG A 68 -7.74 -8.91 1.43
C ARG A 68 -7.30 -7.46 1.22
N PRO A 69 -6.09 -7.23 0.71
CA PRO A 69 -5.65 -5.89 0.38
C PRO A 69 -6.22 -5.43 -0.97
N LEU A 70 -6.52 -4.13 -1.07
CA LEU A 70 -6.72 -3.43 -2.33
C LEU A 70 -5.42 -2.72 -2.71
N PHE A 71 -4.87 -3.08 -3.87
CA PHE A 71 -3.65 -2.46 -4.38
C PHE A 71 -3.98 -1.32 -5.36
N CYS A 72 -3.30 -0.19 -5.22
CA CYS A 72 -3.32 0.86 -6.21
C CYS A 72 -2.71 0.36 -7.53
N VAL A 73 -3.40 0.50 -8.64
CA VAL A 73 -2.86 0.13 -9.97
C VAL A 73 -1.71 1.03 -10.43
N GLY A 74 -1.56 2.22 -9.84
CA GLY A 74 -0.52 3.18 -10.18
C GLY A 74 0.81 2.90 -9.46
N CYS A 75 0.78 2.75 -8.13
CA CYS A 75 1.99 2.58 -7.32
C CYS A 75 2.15 1.18 -6.70
N SER A 76 1.14 0.30 -6.80
CA SER A 76 1.09 -1.01 -6.13
C SER A 76 1.10 -0.97 -4.60
N GLY A 77 0.96 0.21 -3.99
CA GLY A 77 0.73 0.35 -2.56
C GLY A 77 -0.66 -0.15 -2.15
N VAL A 78 -0.78 -0.63 -0.92
CA VAL A 78 -2.05 -1.02 -0.30
C VAL A 78 -2.82 0.26 0.04
N THR A 79 -4.00 0.44 -0.56
CA THR A 79 -4.86 1.61 -0.31
C THR A 79 -6.01 1.29 0.63
N ASP A 80 -6.39 0.02 0.74
CA ASP A 80 -7.50 -0.41 1.60
C ASP A 80 -7.36 -1.89 1.99
N LEU A 81 -8.09 -2.30 3.04
CA LEU A 81 -8.24 -3.68 3.50
C LEU A 81 -9.73 -4.02 3.56
N ILE A 82 -10.12 -5.06 2.84
CA ILE A 82 -11.53 -5.48 2.69
C ILE A 82 -11.74 -6.82 3.37
N ASP A 83 -12.84 -6.97 4.10
CA ASP A 83 -13.27 -8.26 4.66
C ASP A 83 -13.60 -9.28 3.55
N LEU A 84 -13.19 -10.52 3.77
CA LEU A 84 -13.48 -11.66 2.90
C LEU A 84 -14.91 -12.19 3.11
N GLU A 85 -15.50 -11.95 4.28
CA GLU A 85 -16.86 -12.43 4.61
C GLU A 85 -17.98 -11.49 4.12
N THR A 86 -17.65 -10.28 3.67
CA THR A 86 -18.61 -9.45 2.93
C THR A 86 -18.84 -10.05 1.55
N ALA A 87 -19.76 -11.01 1.47
CA ALA A 87 -20.34 -11.42 0.19
C ALA A 87 -20.85 -10.16 -0.53
N PRO A 88 -20.58 -9.99 -1.84
CA PRO A 88 -21.20 -8.92 -2.58
C PRO A 88 -22.71 -9.11 -2.46
N GLU A 89 -23.40 -8.09 -1.97
CA GLU A 89 -24.87 -8.05 -1.98
C GLU A 89 -25.29 -8.13 -3.45
N VAL A 90 -25.61 -9.35 -3.91
CA VAL A 90 -26.11 -9.59 -5.26
C VAL A 90 -27.47 -8.91 -5.31
N THR A 91 -27.51 -7.71 -5.86
CA THR A 91 -28.77 -7.04 -6.19
C THR A 91 -29.38 -7.88 -7.31
N PRO A 92 -30.50 -8.60 -7.08
CA PRO A 92 -31.08 -9.40 -8.13
C PRO A 92 -31.53 -8.45 -9.22
N HIS A 93 -31.01 -8.61 -10.44
CA HIS A 93 -31.51 -7.91 -11.60
C HIS A 93 -33.00 -8.24 -11.70
N GLY A 94 -33.85 -7.26 -11.40
CA GLY A 94 -35.30 -7.39 -11.51
C GLY A 94 -35.63 -7.83 -12.93
N HIS A 95 -36.38 -8.93 -13.03
CA HIS A 95 -36.95 -9.37 -14.29
C HIS A 95 -37.79 -8.24 -14.89
N HIS A 96 -37.35 -7.75 -16.05
CA HIS A 96 -38.17 -6.96 -16.97
C HIS A 96 -38.77 -7.89 -18.03
#